data_AF-A0AAW0VZE0-F1
#
_entry.id   AF-A0AAW0VZE0-F1
#
_cell.length_a   1.000
_cell.length_b   1.000
_cell.length_c   1.000
_cell.angle_alpha   90.00
_cell.angle_beta   90.00
_cell.angle_gamma   90.00
#
_symmetry.space_group_name_H-M   'P 1'
#
loop_
_entity.id
_entity.type
_entity.pdbx_description
1 polymer ?
#
loop_
_entity_poly.entity_id
_entity_poly.type
_entity_poly.pdbx_seq_one_letter_code
_entity_poly.pdbx_strand_id
1 'polypeptide(L)'
;MCTFRRILNAVKSDPEGDLDKCWKEYNIAHCIENIREAIDEVTESTINACWKKLWSEAVNEFSMLPDVEEEVRRILRLAWQFGGEGFVDMKHTEVEELLASHNVQLTNEEVEEMQKIEIVDSNSDSKADTLNLENLSELRNDLTSITDRIFAMDPVKQRSLEFKKGMEVLCRPYNELYKRLRQSAKGEPIPRFYQVKKSCTSITPFNTSKSITSTTTTEAKATVTTSRA
;
A
#
# COMPACT_ATOMS: atom_id res chain seq x y z
N MET A 1 -18.83 2.86 -0.57
CA MET A 1 -19.59 1.63 -0.98
C MET A 1 -20.61 1.96 -2.08
N CYS A 2 -20.11 2.21 -3.27
CA CYS A 2 -20.93 2.72 -4.37
C CYS A 2 -21.77 1.63 -5.04
N THR A 3 -21.21 0.42 -5.16
CA THR A 3 -21.84 -0.73 -5.83
C THR A 3 -23.16 -1.14 -5.19
N PHE A 4 -23.15 -1.43 -3.89
CA PHE A 4 -24.37 -1.84 -3.18
C PHE A 4 -25.43 -0.74 -3.16
N ARG A 5 -25.03 0.54 -3.07
CA ARG A 5 -25.98 1.65 -3.12
C ARG A 5 -26.60 1.80 -4.51
N ARG A 6 -25.83 1.62 -5.58
CA ARG A 6 -26.35 1.60 -6.96
C ARG A 6 -27.37 0.47 -7.15
N ILE A 7 -27.04 -0.75 -6.73
CA ILE A 7 -27.93 -1.90 -6.86
C ILE A 7 -29.20 -1.67 -6.04
N LEU A 8 -29.09 -1.14 -4.81
CA LEU A 8 -30.25 -0.79 -3.98
C LEU A 8 -31.17 0.23 -4.66
N ASN A 9 -30.57 1.26 -5.27
CA ASN A 9 -31.33 2.28 -5.98
C ASN A 9 -32.00 1.71 -7.25
N ALA A 10 -31.34 0.79 -7.95
CA ALA A 10 -31.92 0.11 -9.11
C ALA A 10 -33.14 -0.74 -8.71
N VAL A 11 -33.00 -1.57 -7.67
CA VAL A 11 -34.09 -2.39 -7.12
C VAL A 11 -35.26 -1.53 -6.62
N LYS A 12 -34.99 -0.38 -5.98
CA LYS A 12 -36.06 0.54 -5.55
C LYS A 12 -36.75 1.27 -6.71
N SER A 13 -36.09 1.41 -7.85
CA SER A 13 -36.61 2.14 -9.02
C SER A 13 -37.42 1.25 -9.96
N ASP A 14 -37.20 -0.07 -9.94
CA ASP A 14 -37.95 -1.08 -10.68
C ASP A 14 -38.66 -2.04 -9.71
N PRO A 15 -39.94 -1.82 -9.36
CA PRO A 15 -40.67 -2.68 -8.41
C PRO A 15 -40.96 -4.09 -8.93
N GLU A 16 -40.79 -4.36 -10.24
CA GLU A 16 -40.75 -5.73 -10.81
C GLU A 16 -39.32 -6.29 -10.89
N GLY A 17 -38.32 -5.46 -10.60
CA GLY A 17 -36.91 -5.75 -10.68
C GLY A 17 -36.44 -6.59 -9.49
N ASP A 18 -36.20 -7.86 -9.74
CA ASP A 18 -35.53 -8.75 -8.79
C ASP A 18 -34.03 -8.40 -8.69
N LEU A 19 -33.44 -8.61 -7.51
CA LEU A 19 -32.01 -8.47 -7.26
C LEU A 19 -31.20 -9.27 -8.28
N ASP A 20 -31.68 -10.47 -8.63
CA ASP A 20 -31.07 -11.35 -9.64
C ASP A 20 -31.01 -10.69 -11.03
N LYS A 21 -32.04 -9.93 -11.42
CA LYS A 21 -32.05 -9.17 -12.67
C LYS A 21 -31.04 -8.02 -12.62
N CYS A 22 -30.98 -7.29 -11.51
CA CYS A 22 -30.00 -6.20 -11.32
C CYS A 22 -28.55 -6.72 -11.41
N TRP A 23 -28.27 -7.89 -10.85
CA TRP A 23 -26.96 -8.53 -10.96
C TRP A 23 -26.64 -8.99 -12.39
N LYS A 24 -27.62 -9.52 -13.12
CA LYS A 24 -27.44 -9.93 -14.53
C LYS A 24 -27.18 -8.76 -15.47
N GLU A 25 -27.72 -7.59 -15.16
CA GLU A 25 -27.50 -6.36 -15.94
C GLU A 25 -26.20 -5.62 -15.56
N TYR A 26 -25.58 -6.00 -14.44
CA TYR A 26 -24.29 -5.46 -14.01
C TYR A 26 -23.18 -5.87 -14.99
N ASN A 27 -22.38 -4.90 -15.43
CA ASN A 27 -21.44 -5.07 -16.54
C ASN A 27 -20.12 -4.32 -16.28
N ILE A 28 -19.15 -4.48 -17.18
CA ILE A 28 -17.79 -3.92 -17.02
C ILE A 28 -17.81 -2.39 -16.90
N ALA A 29 -18.75 -1.68 -17.57
CA ALA A 29 -18.84 -0.23 -17.42
C ALA A 29 -19.22 0.17 -15.98
N HIS A 30 -20.19 -0.53 -15.38
CA HIS A 30 -20.55 -0.33 -13.98
C HIS A 30 -19.37 -0.63 -13.03
N CYS A 31 -18.55 -1.64 -13.33
CA CYS A 31 -17.32 -1.90 -12.58
C CYS A 31 -16.34 -0.72 -12.63
N ILE A 32 -16.10 -0.18 -13.82
CA ILE A 32 -15.16 0.94 -14.02
C ILE A 32 -15.64 2.18 -13.26
N GLU A 33 -16.94 2.46 -13.29
CA GLU A 33 -17.53 3.56 -12.52
C GLU A 33 -17.37 3.36 -11.01
N ASN A 34 -17.58 2.14 -10.51
CA ASN A 34 -17.39 1.83 -9.09
C ASN A 34 -15.92 1.95 -8.66
N ILE A 35 -14.97 1.57 -9.50
CA ILE A 35 -13.53 1.75 -9.23
C ILE A 35 -13.22 3.25 -9.17
N ARG A 36 -13.69 4.02 -10.14
CA ARG A 36 -13.49 5.47 -10.16
C ARG A 36 -14.02 6.12 -8.88
N GLU A 37 -15.26 5.84 -8.52
CA GLU A 37 -15.87 6.42 -7.32
C GLU A 37 -15.18 5.94 -6.04
N ALA A 38 -14.73 4.69 -5.98
CA ALA A 38 -13.94 4.19 -4.86
C ALA A 38 -12.60 4.93 -4.71
N ILE A 39 -11.93 5.24 -5.83
CA ILE A 39 -10.70 6.06 -5.84
C ILE A 39 -11.02 7.48 -5.38
N ASP A 40 -12.12 8.06 -5.83
CA ASP A 40 -12.55 9.40 -5.42
C ASP A 40 -12.94 9.46 -3.93
N GLU A 41 -13.41 8.36 -3.33
CA GLU A 41 -13.67 8.23 -1.87
C GLU A 41 -12.36 8.18 -1.04
N VAL A 42 -11.20 7.85 -1.65
CA VAL A 42 -9.91 7.80 -0.94
C VAL A 42 -9.42 9.22 -0.66
N THR A 43 -9.34 9.56 0.62
CA THR A 43 -8.85 10.88 1.07
C THR A 43 -7.37 10.84 1.44
N GLU A 44 -6.75 12.03 1.56
CA GLU A 44 -5.40 12.17 2.10
C GLU A 44 -5.28 11.53 3.50
N SER A 45 -6.32 11.65 4.33
CA SER A 45 -6.41 10.97 5.64
C SER A 45 -6.28 9.45 5.51
N THR A 46 -7.02 8.86 4.58
CA THR A 46 -7.01 7.42 4.30
C THR A 46 -5.63 6.94 3.87
N ILE A 47 -5.00 7.67 2.93
CA ILE A 47 -3.66 7.36 2.43
C ILE A 47 -2.62 7.47 3.56
N ASN A 48 -2.67 8.56 4.32
CA ASN A 48 -1.77 8.78 5.46
C ASN A 48 -1.93 7.72 6.54
N ALA A 49 -3.15 7.26 6.82
CA ALA A 49 -3.39 6.20 7.77
C ALA A 49 -2.80 4.85 7.32
N CYS A 50 -2.91 4.53 6.03
CA CYS A 50 -2.28 3.35 5.43
C CYS A 50 -0.75 3.45 5.53
N TRP A 51 -0.16 4.57 5.12
CA TRP A 51 1.28 4.79 5.17
C TRP A 51 1.82 4.82 6.59
N LYS A 52 1.08 5.32 7.58
CA LYS A 52 1.53 5.37 8.97
C LYS A 52 1.90 4.00 9.54
N LYS A 53 1.25 2.93 9.08
CA LYS A 53 1.57 1.55 9.50
C LYS A 53 2.91 1.05 8.91
N LEU A 54 3.29 1.55 7.74
CA LEU A 54 4.49 1.13 7.00
C LEU A 54 5.68 2.08 7.22
N TRP A 55 5.42 3.38 7.28
CA TRP A 55 6.40 4.45 7.36
C TRP A 55 5.82 5.66 8.09
N SER A 56 5.88 5.62 9.42
CA SER A 56 5.27 6.64 10.29
C SER A 56 5.95 8.00 10.21
N GLU A 57 7.25 8.08 9.91
CA GLU A 57 7.97 9.35 9.80
C GLU A 57 7.61 10.16 8.54
N ALA A 58 7.03 9.52 7.52
CA ALA A 58 6.66 10.16 6.26
C ALA A 58 5.25 10.78 6.27
N VAL A 59 4.51 10.66 7.38
CA VAL A 59 3.10 11.07 7.47
C VAL A 59 2.94 12.26 8.43
N ASN A 60 2.31 13.35 7.95
CA ASN A 60 1.99 14.54 8.75
C ASN A 60 0.79 14.31 9.69
N GLU A 61 0.62 15.22 10.66
CA GLU A 61 -0.32 15.11 11.79
C GLU A 61 -1.74 14.68 11.35
N PHE A 62 -2.20 13.61 12.00
CA PHE A 62 -3.27 12.72 11.56
C PHE A 62 -4.66 13.35 11.69
N SER A 63 -5.42 13.39 10.59
CA SER A 63 -6.86 13.49 10.63
C SER A 63 -7.45 12.11 10.93
N MET A 64 -8.37 12.07 11.90
CA MET A 64 -9.02 10.85 12.36
C MET A 64 -9.75 10.17 11.21
N LEU A 65 -9.45 8.88 10.98
CA LEU A 65 -10.24 8.07 10.05
C LEU A 65 -11.71 8.01 10.51
N PRO A 66 -12.65 7.78 9.58
CA PRO A 66 -14.02 7.42 9.94
C PRO A 66 -14.02 6.27 10.94
N ASP A 67 -14.83 6.39 11.98
CA ASP A 67 -14.98 5.35 12.99
C ASP A 67 -15.48 4.06 12.34
N VAL A 68 -14.79 2.95 12.62
CA VAL A 68 -15.14 1.62 12.11
C VAL A 68 -16.58 1.28 12.47
N GLU A 69 -17.00 1.69 13.66
CA GLU A 69 -18.35 1.48 14.15
C GLU A 69 -19.41 2.21 13.31
N GLU A 70 -19.13 3.43 12.83
CA GLU A 70 -20.04 4.14 11.92
C GLU A 70 -20.17 3.42 10.58
N GLU A 71 -19.07 2.85 10.08
CA GLU A 71 -19.07 2.10 8.83
C GLU A 71 -19.83 0.76 8.96
N VAL A 72 -19.68 0.04 10.08
CA VAL A 72 -20.49 -1.16 10.39
C VAL A 72 -21.97 -0.82 10.40
N ARG A 73 -22.38 0.27 11.06
CA ARG A 73 -23.79 0.71 11.05
C ARG A 73 -24.26 1.11 9.66
N ARG A 74 -23.39 1.66 8.83
CA ARG A 74 -23.71 2.01 7.43
C ARG A 74 -23.95 0.75 6.60
N ILE A 75 -23.16 -0.30 6.78
CA ILE A 75 -23.33 -1.61 6.13
C ILE A 75 -24.66 -2.24 6.52
N LEU A 76 -24.94 -2.35 7.83
CA LEU A 76 -26.21 -2.90 8.33
C LEU A 76 -27.41 -2.15 7.78
N ARG A 77 -27.36 -0.81 7.77
CA ARG A 77 -28.44 0.00 7.23
C ARG A 77 -28.70 -0.28 5.76
N LEU A 78 -27.65 -0.50 4.96
CA LEU A 78 -27.81 -0.86 3.56
C LEU A 78 -28.41 -2.27 3.43
N ALA A 79 -27.94 -3.25 4.19
CA ALA A 79 -28.47 -4.61 4.20
C ALA A 79 -29.97 -4.65 4.57
N TRP A 80 -30.36 -3.96 5.63
CA TRP A 80 -31.77 -3.89 6.04
C TRP A 80 -32.65 -3.17 5.03
N GLN A 81 -32.13 -2.17 4.31
CA GLN A 81 -32.87 -1.51 3.24
C GLN A 81 -33.04 -2.39 2.00
N PHE A 82 -32.10 -3.32 1.75
CA PHE A 82 -32.26 -4.32 0.71
C PHE A 82 -33.37 -5.30 1.03
N GLY A 83 -33.47 -5.74 2.29
CA GLY A 83 -34.44 -6.74 2.70
C GLY A 83 -34.10 -8.14 2.17
N GLY A 84 -34.95 -9.12 2.47
CA GLY A 84 -34.73 -10.53 2.13
C GLY A 84 -34.03 -11.34 3.22
N GLU A 85 -34.17 -12.67 3.12
CA GLU A 85 -33.53 -13.63 4.03
C GLU A 85 -32.00 -13.51 3.96
N GLY A 86 -31.32 -13.44 5.11
CA GLY A 86 -29.88 -13.22 5.23
C GLY A 86 -29.45 -11.76 5.32
N PHE A 87 -30.29 -10.81 4.89
CA PHE A 87 -29.99 -9.36 5.01
C PHE A 87 -30.74 -8.70 6.15
N VAL A 88 -32.00 -9.08 6.40
CA VAL A 88 -32.83 -8.52 7.48
C VAL A 88 -32.35 -8.96 8.87
N ASP A 89 -31.84 -10.18 8.97
CA ASP A 89 -31.34 -10.82 10.18
C ASP A 89 -29.85 -10.59 10.42
N MET A 90 -29.16 -9.89 9.51
CA MET A 90 -27.74 -9.56 9.64
C MET A 90 -27.46 -8.77 10.92
N LYS A 91 -26.48 -9.24 11.69
CA LYS A 91 -26.09 -8.69 12.98
C LYS A 91 -24.82 -7.88 12.90
N HIS A 92 -24.70 -6.94 13.82
CA HIS A 92 -23.50 -6.12 13.99
C HIS A 92 -22.25 -6.97 14.24
N THR A 93 -22.34 -7.98 15.11
CA THR A 93 -21.24 -8.90 15.41
C THR A 93 -20.73 -9.65 14.18
N GLU A 94 -21.59 -10.00 13.23
CA GLU A 94 -21.19 -10.73 12.02
C GLU A 94 -20.32 -9.87 11.10
N VAL A 95 -20.63 -8.57 11.01
CA VAL A 95 -19.84 -7.61 10.22
C VAL A 95 -18.52 -7.31 10.93
N GLU A 96 -18.52 -7.19 12.26
CA GLU A 96 -17.31 -7.00 13.06
C GLU A 96 -16.37 -8.20 12.97
N GLU A 97 -16.88 -9.41 13.12
CA GLU A 97 -16.11 -10.65 12.99
C GLU A 97 -15.46 -10.76 11.60
N LEU A 98 -16.21 -10.42 10.54
CA LEU A 98 -15.69 -10.39 9.19
C LEU A 98 -14.54 -9.38 9.04
N LEU A 99 -14.71 -8.16 9.56
CA LEU A 99 -13.66 -7.14 9.51
C LEU A 99 -12.42 -7.54 10.32
N ALA A 100 -12.62 -8.14 11.50
CA ALA A 100 -11.54 -8.62 12.36
C ALA A 100 -10.74 -9.74 11.68
N SER A 101 -11.41 -10.66 10.98
CA SER A 101 -10.74 -11.76 10.26
C SER A 101 -9.81 -11.29 9.15
N HIS A 102 -10.03 -10.09 8.60
CA HIS A 102 -9.21 -9.49 7.54
C HIS A 102 -8.24 -8.42 8.06
N ASN A 103 -8.20 -8.17 9.37
CA ASN A 103 -7.22 -7.28 10.00
C ASN A 103 -5.94 -8.03 10.41
N VAL A 104 -5.63 -9.12 9.70
CA VAL A 104 -4.38 -9.86 9.88
C VAL A 104 -3.27 -9.06 9.22
N GLN A 105 -2.22 -8.75 9.98
CA GLN A 105 -1.03 -8.14 9.43
C GLN A 105 -0.37 -9.15 8.50
N LEU A 106 -0.11 -8.74 7.25
CA LEU A 106 0.73 -9.50 6.34
C LEU A 106 2.06 -9.79 7.04
N THR A 107 2.37 -11.06 7.17
CA THR A 107 3.64 -11.54 7.70
C THR A 107 4.75 -11.29 6.70
N ASN A 108 6.01 -11.22 7.17
CA ASN A 108 7.15 -11.04 6.27
C ASN A 108 7.24 -12.20 5.26
N GLU A 109 6.84 -13.41 5.70
CA GLU A 109 6.79 -14.61 4.89
C GLU A 109 5.78 -14.51 3.73
N GLU A 110 4.56 -13.99 3.98
CA GLU A 110 3.56 -13.76 2.92
C GLU A 110 4.01 -12.69 1.92
N VAL A 111 4.71 -11.65 2.39
CA VAL A 111 5.30 -10.61 1.52
C VAL A 111 6.41 -11.19 0.64
N GLU A 112 7.25 -12.07 1.19
CA GLU A 112 8.29 -12.79 0.44
C GLU A 112 7.69 -13.76 -0.59
N GLU A 113 6.55 -14.40 -0.29
CA GLU A 113 5.82 -15.24 -1.24
C GLU A 113 5.17 -14.44 -2.37
N MET A 114 4.59 -13.27 -2.10
CA MET A 114 4.07 -12.37 -3.14
C MET A 114 5.18 -11.89 -4.07
N GLN A 115 6.40 -11.71 -3.57
CA GLN A 115 7.58 -11.36 -4.39
C GLN A 115 8.09 -12.53 -5.24
N LYS A 116 7.73 -13.79 -4.93
CA LYS A 116 8.12 -14.95 -5.74
C LYS A 116 7.29 -15.10 -7.02
N ILE A 117 6.16 -14.42 -7.14
CA ILE A 117 5.34 -14.47 -8.36
C ILE A 117 5.82 -13.38 -9.35
N GLU A 118 7.02 -13.56 -9.90
CA GLU A 118 7.36 -13.20 -11.29
C GLU A 118 8.67 -13.86 -11.75
N ILE A 119 8.88 -15.13 -11.42
CA ILE A 119 9.77 -15.99 -12.21
C ILE A 119 9.00 -17.29 -12.40
N VAL A 120 8.38 -17.44 -13.57
CA VAL A 120 7.85 -18.73 -14.01
C VAL A 120 8.99 -19.73 -13.86
N ASP A 121 8.76 -20.70 -12.96
CA ASP A 121 9.53 -21.90 -12.76
C ASP A 121 9.75 -22.60 -14.11
N SER A 122 10.88 -22.32 -14.73
CA SER A 122 11.40 -23.09 -15.84
C SER A 122 12.46 -24.01 -15.26
N ASN A 123 12.00 -25.07 -14.60
CA ASN A 123 12.81 -26.23 -14.25
C ASN A 123 13.15 -27.02 -15.52
N SER A 124 13.88 -26.37 -16.43
CA SER A 124 14.49 -26.92 -17.63
C SER A 124 15.99 -26.74 -17.49
N ASP A 125 16.72 -27.84 -17.52
CA ASP A 125 18.18 -27.95 -17.53
C ASP A 125 18.84 -27.35 -18.81
N SER A 126 18.28 -26.26 -19.33
CA SER A 126 18.82 -25.50 -20.44
C SER A 126 19.30 -24.14 -19.92
N LYS A 127 20.54 -23.76 -20.25
CA LYS A 127 21.07 -22.40 -20.07
C LYS A 127 20.37 -21.42 -21.03
N ALA A 128 19.04 -21.33 -20.98
CA ALA A 128 18.23 -20.57 -21.92
C ALA A 128 17.90 -19.19 -21.34
N ASP A 129 18.43 -18.17 -22.01
CA ASP A 129 17.81 -16.86 -22.27
C ASP A 129 17.24 -16.03 -21.12
N THR A 130 17.87 -16.06 -19.95
CA THR A 130 17.63 -15.04 -18.91
C THR A 130 18.43 -13.77 -19.22
N LEU A 131 17.81 -12.59 -19.07
CA LEU A 131 18.46 -11.28 -19.18
C LEU A 131 19.57 -11.12 -18.12
N ASN A 132 20.79 -11.47 -18.51
CA ASN A 132 22.00 -11.33 -17.70
C ASN A 132 22.95 -10.30 -18.33
N LEU A 133 24.05 -10.00 -17.61
CA LEU A 133 24.99 -8.95 -18.01
C LEU A 133 25.60 -9.18 -19.42
N GLU A 134 25.90 -10.44 -19.75
CA GLU A 134 26.53 -10.80 -21.02
C GLU A 134 25.53 -10.64 -22.17
N ASN A 135 24.37 -11.30 -22.08
CA ASN A 135 23.34 -11.27 -23.12
C ASN A 135 22.80 -9.84 -23.35
N LEU A 136 22.68 -9.01 -22.30
CA LEU A 136 22.28 -7.61 -22.44
C LEU A 136 23.34 -6.76 -23.15
N SER A 137 24.61 -7.07 -22.95
CA SER A 137 25.70 -6.36 -23.61
C SER A 137 25.73 -6.68 -25.11
N GLU A 138 25.53 -7.94 -25.47
CA GLU A 138 25.42 -8.41 -26.84
C GLU A 138 24.21 -7.79 -27.54
N LEU A 139 23.02 -7.89 -26.95
CA LEU A 139 21.79 -7.30 -27.51
C LEU A 139 21.91 -5.79 -27.72
N ARG A 140 22.57 -5.07 -26.79
CA ARG A 140 22.80 -3.63 -26.93
C ARG A 140 23.73 -3.32 -28.11
N ASN A 141 24.77 -4.12 -28.31
CA ASN A 141 25.70 -3.95 -29.43
C ASN A 141 24.99 -4.22 -30.76
N ASP A 142 24.21 -5.30 -30.84
CA ASP A 142 23.41 -5.63 -32.02
C ASP A 142 22.43 -4.53 -32.38
N LEU A 143 21.74 -3.99 -31.37
CA LEU A 143 20.75 -2.95 -31.59
C LEU A 143 21.37 -1.63 -32.06
N THR A 144 22.55 -1.30 -31.54
CA THR A 144 23.33 -0.15 -32.02
C THR A 144 23.74 -0.36 -33.48
N SER A 145 24.26 -1.55 -33.80
CA SER A 145 24.64 -1.94 -35.16
C SER A 145 23.47 -1.86 -36.15
N ILE A 146 22.30 -2.42 -35.79
CA ILE A 146 21.08 -2.36 -36.59
C ILE A 146 20.64 -0.91 -36.81
N THR A 147 20.63 -0.12 -35.73
CA THR A 147 20.17 1.28 -35.79
C THR A 147 21.07 2.11 -36.71
N ASP A 148 22.39 1.98 -36.59
CA ASP A 148 23.34 2.70 -37.45
C ASP A 148 23.30 2.20 -38.90
N ARG A 149 23.09 0.90 -39.11
CA ARG A 149 22.93 0.33 -40.45
C ARG A 149 21.67 0.84 -41.15
N ILE A 150 20.54 0.88 -40.46
CA ILE A 150 19.29 1.47 -40.98
C ILE A 150 19.51 2.96 -41.28
N PHE A 151 20.19 3.69 -40.40
CA PHE A 151 20.50 5.10 -40.61
C PHE A 151 21.34 5.37 -41.87
N ALA A 152 22.32 4.51 -42.13
CA ALA A 152 23.15 4.58 -43.33
C ALA A 152 22.38 4.21 -44.61
N MET A 153 21.61 3.11 -44.57
CA MET A 153 20.92 2.54 -45.73
C MET A 153 19.66 3.31 -46.14
N ASP A 154 19.04 4.06 -45.22
CA ASP A 154 17.80 4.77 -45.52
C ASP A 154 18.06 5.97 -46.46
N PRO A 155 17.43 6.03 -47.65
CA PRO A 155 17.48 7.20 -48.52
C PRO A 155 16.77 8.42 -47.90
N VAL A 156 15.80 8.22 -47.00
CA VAL A 156 15.05 9.28 -46.31
C VAL A 156 15.66 9.52 -44.91
N LYS A 157 16.50 10.55 -44.79
CA LYS A 157 17.24 10.83 -43.54
C LYS A 157 16.38 11.21 -42.34
N GLN A 158 15.25 11.88 -42.59
CA GLN A 158 14.33 12.24 -41.50
C GLN A 158 13.73 10.99 -40.85
N ARG A 159 13.29 10.03 -41.67
CA ARG A 159 12.68 8.77 -41.20
C ARG A 159 13.67 7.95 -40.39
N SER A 160 14.90 7.79 -40.87
CA SER A 160 15.90 7.02 -40.13
C SER A 160 16.39 7.71 -38.86
N LEU A 161 16.40 9.05 -38.83
CA LEU A 161 16.66 9.81 -37.61
C LEU A 161 15.55 9.61 -36.57
N GLU A 162 14.28 9.62 -36.99
CA GLU A 162 13.14 9.35 -36.12
C GLU A 162 13.17 7.92 -35.57
N PHE A 163 13.49 6.94 -36.42
CA PHE A 163 13.71 5.56 -35.99
C PHE A 163 14.82 5.47 -34.92
N LYS A 164 15.99 6.08 -35.17
CA LYS A 164 17.11 6.10 -34.21
C LYS A 164 16.72 6.69 -32.86
N LYS A 165 16.03 7.84 -32.86
CA LYS A 165 15.53 8.48 -31.63
C LYS A 165 14.51 7.60 -30.90
N GLY A 166 13.59 6.96 -31.64
CA GLY A 166 12.61 6.03 -31.08
C GLY A 166 13.28 4.84 -30.41
N MET A 167 14.28 4.24 -31.06
CA MET A 167 15.08 3.16 -30.49
C MET A 167 15.79 3.59 -29.21
N GLU A 168 16.44 4.76 -29.19
CA GLU A 168 17.10 5.28 -27.99
C GLU A 168 16.15 5.41 -26.79
N VAL A 169 14.88 5.78 -27.03
CA VAL A 169 13.84 5.84 -25.99
C VAL A 169 13.44 4.45 -25.52
N LEU A 170 13.13 3.54 -26.45
CA LEU A 170 12.71 2.17 -26.15
C LEU A 170 13.79 1.37 -25.41
N CYS A 171 15.07 1.64 -25.66
CA CYS A 171 16.19 0.96 -25.00
C CYS A 171 16.48 1.46 -23.59
N ARG A 172 15.90 2.59 -23.13
CA ARG A 172 16.22 3.17 -21.82
C ARG A 172 16.06 2.17 -20.66
N PRO A 173 14.95 1.41 -20.53
CA PRO A 173 14.78 0.48 -19.41
C PRO A 173 15.88 -0.59 -19.36
N TYR A 174 16.24 -1.16 -20.51
CA TYR A 174 17.29 -2.17 -20.63
C TYR A 174 18.69 -1.61 -20.35
N ASN A 175 18.93 -0.36 -20.74
CA ASN A 175 20.19 0.33 -20.43
C ASN A 175 20.36 0.57 -18.93
N GLU A 176 19.28 0.93 -18.23
CA GLU A 176 19.30 1.06 -16.77
C GLU A 176 19.46 -0.30 -16.08
N LEU A 177 18.82 -1.36 -16.58
CA LEU A 177 19.02 -2.72 -16.09
C LEU A 177 20.49 -3.16 -16.24
N TYR A 178 21.10 -2.93 -17.41
CA TYR A 178 22.52 -3.20 -17.64
C TYR A 178 23.43 -2.45 -16.65
N LYS A 179 23.16 -1.17 -16.39
CA LYS A 179 23.93 -0.37 -15.41
C LYS A 179 23.81 -0.96 -14.01
N ARG A 180 22.60 -1.34 -13.58
CA ARG A 180 22.36 -1.96 -12.26
C ARG A 180 23.12 -3.27 -12.11
N LEU A 181 23.02 -4.18 -13.10
CA LEU A 181 23.74 -5.45 -13.10
C LEU A 181 25.26 -5.23 -13.06
N ARG A 182 25.77 -4.27 -13.83
CA ARG A 182 27.19 -3.92 -13.86
C ARG A 182 27.68 -3.30 -12.54
N GLN A 183 26.85 -2.53 -11.84
CA GLN A 183 27.15 -1.98 -10.53
C GLN A 183 27.13 -3.07 -9.46
N SER A 184 26.15 -3.97 -9.49
CA SER A 184 26.07 -5.13 -8.60
C SER A 184 27.24 -6.09 -8.75
N ALA A 185 27.78 -6.24 -9.97
CA ALA A 185 28.98 -7.05 -10.21
C ALA A 185 30.29 -6.39 -9.71
N LYS A 186 30.27 -5.07 -9.44
CA LYS A 186 31.44 -4.28 -9.01
C LYS A 186 31.41 -3.91 -7.52
N GLY A 187 30.25 -3.90 -6.88
CA GLY A 187 30.11 -3.60 -5.47
C GLY A 187 30.31 -4.85 -4.62
N GLU A 188 31.00 -4.71 -3.48
CA GLU A 188 30.85 -5.67 -2.39
C GLU A 188 29.37 -5.76 -1.98
N PRO A 189 28.91 -6.93 -1.49
CA PRO A 189 27.53 -7.09 -1.05
C PRO A 189 27.17 -5.98 -0.05
N ILE A 190 26.04 -5.30 -0.28
CA ILE A 190 25.50 -4.28 0.63
C ILE A 190 25.48 -4.90 2.05
N PRO A 191 26.11 -4.29 3.07
CA PRO A 191 25.99 -4.79 4.43
C PRO A 191 24.50 -4.81 4.80
N ARG A 192 23.98 -5.99 5.15
CA ARG A 192 22.64 -6.11 5.70
C ARG A 192 22.54 -5.20 6.92
N PHE A 193 21.89 -4.04 6.77
CA PHE A 193 21.67 -3.07 7.85
C PHE A 193 20.71 -3.59 8.94
N TYR A 194 20.05 -4.72 8.70
CA TYR A 194 19.28 -5.43 9.71
C TYR A 194 20.13 -6.51 10.37
N GLN A 195 20.98 -6.11 11.31
CA GLN A 195 21.35 -6.98 12.41
C GLN A 195 20.45 -6.62 13.59
N VAL A 196 19.47 -7.48 13.87
CA VAL A 196 18.70 -7.45 15.11
C VAL A 196 19.71 -7.51 16.26
N LYS A 197 19.84 -6.42 17.02
CA LYS A 197 20.59 -6.43 18.27
C LYS A 197 19.86 -7.39 19.21
N LYS A 198 20.45 -8.55 19.49
CA LYS A 198 20.03 -9.39 20.63
C LYS A 198 20.27 -8.59 21.90
N SER A 199 19.23 -7.98 22.46
CA SER A 199 19.26 -7.48 23.83
C SER A 199 19.23 -8.69 24.77
N CYS A 200 20.37 -9.03 25.37
CA CYS A 200 20.39 -9.90 26.53
C CYS A 200 19.76 -9.16 27.71
N THR A 201 18.51 -9.49 28.04
CA THR A 201 17.87 -9.07 29.29
C THR A 201 18.40 -9.95 30.42
N SER A 202 19.43 -9.50 31.11
CA SER A 202 19.78 -10.06 32.42
C SER A 202 19.01 -9.30 33.50
N ILE A 203 17.97 -9.96 34.03
CA ILE A 203 17.20 -9.53 35.19
C ILE A 203 18.07 -9.69 36.44
N THR A 204 18.15 -8.65 37.28
CA THR A 204 18.36 -8.82 38.72
C THR A 204 17.50 -7.80 39.50
N PRO A 205 16.72 -8.23 40.50
CA PRO A 205 15.94 -7.34 41.36
C PRO A 205 16.65 -7.11 42.71
N PHE A 206 16.58 -5.90 43.29
CA PHE A 206 16.68 -5.76 44.75
C PHE A 206 16.10 -4.47 45.35
N ASN A 207 14.99 -4.70 46.07
CA ASN A 207 14.41 -4.12 47.28
C ASN A 207 14.75 -2.73 47.89
N THR A 208 13.62 -2.09 48.22
CA THR A 208 13.20 -1.15 49.29
C THR A 208 13.92 -1.17 50.64
N SER A 209 14.22 0.04 51.17
CA SER A 209 14.10 0.54 52.57
C SER A 209 15.08 1.73 52.75
N LYS A 210 14.88 2.82 53.51
CA LYS A 210 13.94 3.22 54.57
C LYS A 210 14.05 4.75 54.80
N SER A 211 13.01 5.28 55.45
CA SER A 211 12.74 6.63 55.97
C SER A 211 13.79 7.27 56.90
N ILE A 212 13.68 8.60 57.13
CA ILE A 212 13.50 9.31 58.44
C ILE A 212 13.68 10.84 58.21
N THR A 213 12.62 11.66 58.20
CA THR A 213 12.05 12.54 59.27
C THR A 213 12.78 13.86 59.59
N SER A 214 12.10 14.97 59.26
CA SER A 214 11.85 16.22 60.01
C SER A 214 12.96 17.14 60.53
N THR A 215 12.86 18.43 60.19
CA THR A 215 12.90 19.56 61.16
C THR A 215 12.04 20.74 60.71
N THR A 216 11.15 21.17 61.59
CA THR A 216 10.33 22.39 61.61
C THR A 216 11.15 23.61 62.02
N THR A 217 10.81 24.81 61.52
CA THR A 217 10.83 26.07 62.32
C THR A 217 9.80 27.06 61.74
N THR A 218 8.95 27.52 62.65
CA THR A 218 7.86 28.49 62.50
C THR A 218 8.39 29.89 62.80
N GLU A 219 7.95 30.92 62.08
CA GLU A 219 7.64 32.22 62.70
C GLU A 219 6.63 33.07 61.90
N ALA A 220 5.61 33.55 62.61
CA ALA A 220 4.58 34.52 62.21
C ALA A 220 5.21 35.93 62.05
N LYS A 221 4.62 37.03 61.57
CA LYS A 221 3.29 37.66 61.53
C LYS A 221 3.55 38.95 60.69
N ALA A 222 2.70 39.54 59.86
CA ALA A 222 1.53 40.32 60.24
C ALA A 222 0.98 41.04 58.97
N THR A 223 -0.35 41.19 58.99
CA THR A 223 -1.26 42.04 58.19
C THR A 223 -0.78 43.47 57.89
N VAL A 224 -1.15 44.03 56.72
CA VAL A 224 -1.94 45.30 56.58
C VAL A 224 -2.58 45.39 55.17
N THR A 225 -3.86 45.76 55.21
CA THR A 225 -4.87 46.05 54.18
C THR A 225 -4.60 47.32 53.35
N THR A 226 -5.16 47.43 52.12
CA THR A 226 -5.86 48.61 51.50
C THR A 226 -5.80 48.47 49.96
N SER A 227 -6.87 48.00 49.29
CA SER A 227 -8.00 48.75 48.69
C SER A 227 -7.70 49.52 47.37
N ARG A 228 -8.20 48.92 46.27
CA ARG A 228 -9.08 49.49 45.22
C ARG A 228 -8.65 50.76 44.46
N ALA A 229 -8.51 50.60 43.14
CA ALA A 229 -9.41 51.19 42.14
C ALA A 229 -9.55 50.21 40.97
#